data_AF-A0A1V6J8K5-F1
#
_entry.id   AF-A0A1V6J8K5-F1
#
_cell.length_a   1.000
_cell.length_b   1.000
_cell.length_c   1.000
_cell.angle_alpha   90.00
_cell.angle_beta   90.00
_cell.angle_gamma   90.00
#
_symmetry.space_group_name_H-M   'P 1'
#
loop_
_entity.id
_entity.type
_entity.pdbx_description
1 polymer ?
#
loop_
_entity_poly.entity_id
_entity_poly.type
_entity_poly.pdbx_seq_one_letter_code
_entity_poly.pdbx_strand_id
1 'polypeptide(L)' 'MSDLVDHIDHIAKVAGIDHIGIGTDFDGGGGLTDCRDVSELPNITVELIRRGCSPEQIQKIWGGNLMRVMNAQ' A
#
# COMPACT_ATOMS: atom_id res chain seq x y z
N MET A 1 -11.62 0.42 -2.54
CA MET A 1 -10.72 -0.12 -1.51
C MET A 1 -10.47 -1.58 -1.75
N SER A 2 -11.49 -2.40 -2.07
CA SER A 2 -11.26 -3.79 -2.51
C SER A 2 -10.27 -3.83 -3.67
N ASP A 3 -10.52 -3.09 -4.75
CA ASP A 3 -9.64 -3.10 -5.94
C ASP A 3 -8.17 -2.77 -5.60
N LEU A 4 -7.93 -1.77 -4.76
CA LEU A 4 -6.57 -1.42 -4.33
C LEU A 4 -5.91 -2.59 -3.57
N VAL A 5 -6.61 -3.19 -2.62
CA VAL A 5 -6.02 -4.27 -1.82
C VAL A 5 -5.93 -5.57 -2.61
N ASP A 6 -6.83 -5.81 -3.57
CA ASP A 6 -6.73 -6.90 -4.54
C ASP A 6 -5.48 -6.74 -5.43
N HIS A 7 -5.14 -5.50 -5.82
CA HIS A 7 -3.90 -5.19 -6.51
C HIS A 7 -2.66 -5.43 -5.61
N ILE A 8 -2.71 -5.05 -4.33
CA ILE A 8 -1.63 -5.34 -3.37
C ILE A 8 -1.44 -6.86 -3.24
N ASP A 9 -2.52 -7.63 -3.10
CA ASP A 9 -2.48 -9.10 -3.02
C ASP A 9 -1.87 -9.72 -4.30
N HIS A 10 -2.21 -9.18 -5.46
CA HIS A 10 -1.62 -9.62 -6.72
C HIS A 10 -0.12 -9.34 -6.79
N ILE A 11 0.33 -8.13 -6.45
CA ILE A 11 1.75 -7.77 -6.44
C ILE A 11 2.51 -8.63 -5.42
N ALA A 12 1.92 -8.91 -4.25
CA ALA A 12 2.52 -9.81 -3.26
C ALA A 12 2.74 -11.23 -3.81
N LYS A 13 1.82 -11.74 -4.63
CA LYS A 13 1.96 -13.06 -5.29
C LYS A 13 3.04 -13.07 -6.38
N VAL A 14 3.21 -11.95 -7.10
CA VAL A 14 4.14 -11.86 -8.24
C VAL A 14 5.56 -11.50 -7.80
N ALA A 15 5.69 -10.49 -6.95
CA ALA A 15 6.98 -9.89 -6.56
C ALA A 15 7.35 -10.14 -5.10
N GLY A 16 6.42 -10.63 -4.26
CA GLY A 16 6.65 -10.79 -2.83
C GLY A 16 6.39 -9.51 -2.02
N ILE A 17 6.07 -9.68 -0.74
CA ILE A 17 5.68 -8.59 0.18
C ILE A 17 6.76 -7.52 0.39
N ASP A 18 8.04 -7.85 0.14
CA ASP A 18 9.19 -6.94 0.32
C ASP A 18 9.37 -5.92 -0.82
N HIS A 19 8.48 -5.96 -1.82
CA HIS A 19 8.58 -5.16 -3.05
C HIS A 19 7.33 -4.28 -3.28
N ILE A 20 6.53 -4.04 -2.24
CA ILE A 20 5.30 -3.26 -2.32
C ILE A 20 5.48 -1.91 -1.63
N GLY A 21 4.95 -0.84 -2.24
CA GLY A 21 4.85 0.49 -1.65
C GLY A 21 3.53 1.17 -2.04
N ILE A 22 3.23 2.30 -1.41
CA ILE A 22 2.06 3.14 -1.74
C ILE A 22 2.50 4.39 -2.48
N GLY A 23 1.90 4.64 -3.64
CA GLY A 23 2.01 5.89 -4.39
C GLY A 23 0.61 6.29 -4.84
N THR A 24 0.12 7.43 -4.37
CA THR A 24 -1.30 7.82 -4.54
C THR A 24 -1.58 8.50 -5.86
N ASP A 25 -0.55 9.16 -6.42
CA ASP A 25 -0.68 10.03 -7.59
C ASP A 25 -1.77 11.11 -7.41
N PHE A 26 -1.97 11.54 -6.15
CA PHE A 26 -2.82 12.70 -5.83
C PHE A 26 -2.28 13.95 -6.51
N ASP A 27 -3.19 14.81 -6.97
CA ASP A 27 -2.91 15.99 -7.81
C ASP A 27 -2.26 15.69 -9.19
N GLY A 28 -1.99 14.41 -9.51
CA GLY A 28 -1.41 13.94 -10.77
C GLY A 28 -2.40 13.28 -11.74
N GLY A 29 -3.67 13.14 -11.35
CA GLY A 29 -4.70 12.44 -12.13
C GLY A 29 -5.05 11.05 -11.60
N GLY A 30 -4.35 10.59 -10.56
CA GLY A 30 -4.73 9.42 -9.78
C GLY A 30 -5.89 9.67 -8.81
N GLY A 31 -6.12 8.70 -7.93
CA GLY A 31 -7.20 8.71 -6.94
C GLY A 31 -8.14 7.52 -7.10
N LEU A 32 -8.70 7.08 -5.98
CA LEU A 32 -9.71 6.03 -5.93
C LEU A 32 -11.05 6.68 -5.56
N THR A 33 -12.15 6.12 -6.04
CA THR A 33 -13.49 6.63 -5.73
C THR A 33 -13.79 6.63 -4.22
N ASP A 34 -13.10 5.80 -3.45
CA ASP A 34 -13.19 5.69 -1.99
C ASP A 34 -11.87 6.00 -1.24
N CYS A 35 -10.97 6.71 -1.91
CA CYS A 35 -9.82 7.38 -1.31
C CYS A 35 -9.50 8.63 -2.12
N ARG A 36 -10.21 9.72 -1.81
CA ARG A 36 -10.23 10.97 -2.59
C ARG A 36 -9.06 11.89 -2.28
N ASP A 37 -8.57 11.85 -1.04
CA ASP A 37 -7.47 12.68 -0.59
C ASP A 37 -6.68 12.02 0.54
N VAL A 38 -5.64 12.71 1.00
CA VAL A 38 -4.72 12.22 2.04
C VAL A 38 -5.38 11.90 3.37
N SER A 39 -6.53 12.52 3.69
CA SER A 39 -7.25 12.25 4.94
C SER A 39 -7.92 10.87 4.95
N GLU A 40 -8.15 10.27 3.77
CA GLU A 40 -8.80 8.97 3.61
C GLU A 40 -7.79 7.81 3.52
N LEU A 41 -6.49 8.07 3.45
CA LEU A 41 -5.43 7.04 3.43
C LEU A 41 -5.49 6.01 4.57
N PRO A 42 -5.90 6.35 5.82
CA PRO A 42 -6.08 5.36 6.87
C PRO A 42 -7.06 4.24 6.51
N ASN A 43 -7.99 4.45 5.57
CA ASN A 43 -8.92 3.42 5.11
C ASN A 43 -8.20 2.26 4.40
N ILE A 44 -7.05 2.51 3.77
CA ILE A 44 -6.19 1.47 3.18
C ILE A 44 -5.70 0.53 4.29
N THR A 45 -5.20 1.09 5.39
CA THR A 45 -4.74 0.31 6.55
C THR A 45 -5.88 -0.51 7.16
N VAL A 46 -7.07 0.07 7.29
CA VAL A 46 -8.25 -0.65 7.79
C VAL A 46 -8.56 -1.86 6.92
N GLU A 47 -8.52 -1.71 5.59
CA GLU A 47 -8.80 -2.81 4.67
C GLU A 47 -7.68 -3.88 4.68
N LEU A 48 -6.40 -3.48 4.77
CA LEU A 48 -5.29 -4.42 4.95
C LEU A 48 -5.44 -5.26 6.23
N ILE A 49 -5.85 -4.63 7.34
CA ILE A 49 -6.13 -5.35 8.60
C ILE A 49 -7.28 -6.33 8.42
N ARG A 50 -8.37 -5.92 7.76
CA ARG A 50 -9.53 -6.81 7.47
C ARG A 50 -9.13 -8.02 6.63
N ARG A 51 -8.17 -7.86 5.72
CA ARG A 51 -7.61 -8.91 4.87
C ARG A 51 -6.57 -9.79 5.58
N GLY A 52 -6.29 -9.51 6.86
CA GLY A 52 -5.40 -10.33 7.68
C GLY A 52 -3.91 -10.02 7.49
N CYS A 53 -3.55 -8.86 6.92
CA CYS A 53 -2.16 -8.42 6.89
C CYS A 53 -1.64 -8.21 8.31
N SER A 54 -0.46 -8.75 8.59
CA SER A 54 0.19 -8.56 9.89
C SER A 54 0.70 -7.12 10.04
N PRO A 55 0.89 -6.63 11.28
CA PRO A 55 1.48 -5.31 11.53
C PRO A 55 2.82 -5.10 10.81
N GLU A 56 3.65 -6.14 10.73
CA GLU A 56 4.95 -6.11 10.05
C GLU A 56 4.79 -5.96 8.53
N GLN A 57 3.81 -6.63 7.93
CA GLN A 57 3.51 -6.49 6.50
C GLN A 57 2.99 -5.08 6.19
N ILE A 58 2.12 -4.54 7.04
CA ILE A 58 1.60 -3.18 6.91
C ILE A 58 2.73 -2.15 7.01
N GLN A 59 3.66 -2.32 7.96
CA GLN A 59 4.84 -1.46 8.09
C GLN A 59 5.73 -1.50 6.83
N LYS A 60 5.92 -2.68 6.24
CA LYS A 60 6.67 -2.84 4.98
C LYS A 60 6.00 -2.05 3.84
N ILE A 61 4.70 -2.22 3.66
CA ILE A 61 3.90 -1.56 2.61
C ILE A 61 3.94 -0.02 2.74
N TRP A 62 3.76 0.50 3.96
CA TRP A 62 3.68 1.95 4.18
C TRP A 62 5.00 2.71 4.08
N GLY A 63 6.13 2.02 4.02
CA GLY A 63 7.41 2.70 3.85
C GLY A 63 8.63 1.86 4.17
N GLY A 64 8.51 0.75 4.91
CA GLY A 64 9.65 -0.11 5.22
C GLY A 64 10.39 -0.59 3.97
N ASN A 65 9.65 -0.99 2.93
CA ASN A 65 10.23 -1.42 1.66
C ASN A 65 10.89 -0.26 0.90
N LEU A 66 10.24 0.91 0.87
CA LEU A 66 10.79 2.09 0.23
C LEU A 66 12.10 2.52 0.90
N MET A 67 12.12 2.59 2.23
CA MET A 67 13.30 2.97 3.00
C MET A 67 14.43 1.95 2.85
N ARG A 68 14.12 0.65 2.78
CA ARG A 68 15.12 -0.39 2.46
C ARG A 68 15.83 -0.09 1.14
N VAL A 69 15.08 0.29 0.11
CA VAL A 69 15.64 0.61 -1.23
C VAL A 69 16.44 1.92 -1.19
N MET A 70 15.90 2.97 -0.57
CA MET A 70 16.58 4.27 -0.50
C MET A 70 17.89 4.24 0.30
N ASN A 71 18.00 3.32 1.26
CA ASN A 71 19.19 3.14 2.08
C ASN A 71 20.17 2.09 1.54
N ALA A 72 19.87 1.44 0.41
CA ALA A 72 20.79 0.51 -0.22
C ALA A 72 21.92 1.31 -0.91
N GLN A 73 23.11 1.30 -0.30
CA GLN A 73 24.34 1.86 -0.87
C GLN A 73 25.20 0.75 -1.46
#